data_AF-A0A1Y5DIP0-F1
#
_entry.id   AF-A0A1Y5DIP0-F1
#
_cell.length_a   1.000
_cell.length_b   1.000
_cell.length_c   1.000
_cell.angle_alpha   90.00
_cell.angle_beta   90.00
_cell.angle_gamma   90.00
#
_symmetry.space_group_name_H-M   'P 1'
#
loop_
_entity.id
_entity.type
_entity.pdbx_description
1 polymer ?
#
loop_
_entity_poly.entity_id
_entity_poly.type
_entity_poly.pdbx_seq_one_letter_code
_entity_poly.pdbx_strand_id
1 'polypeptide(L)'
;MAFKRFYWLQQLGIGSRLFLAFVMISSITIVSSGLATNTYLQLSDRLMLLKHQDIPGLDAAARLNDKSRLIVATAPLIVTSDSNVSRNQAMDTLNIAIKDMDTLMRNLPDYNRYFLELITQIQNNLTLLDQSVERREVIRRKLTQQSRLIFPLFQDLIIKLKRLEQTPPLEEVIHHLYYFAGLIEKVSNDASFNELDYTFLRLESMAREVKVRLPYLPQIPSARRQLLSQLLDMSSRQGQLFLLKDEELDLLYQQSFFLENSQQHIQQLAAQINQ
;
A
#
# COMPACT_ATOMS: atom_id res chain seq x y z
N MET A 1 -19.47 42.36 -62.34
CA MET A 1 -20.05 43.62 -61.82
C MET A 1 -18.92 44.54 -61.40
N ALA A 2 -18.78 45.65 -62.11
CA ALA A 2 -17.55 46.45 -62.19
C ALA A 2 -17.36 47.38 -60.99
N PHE A 3 -16.12 47.45 -60.51
CA PHE A 3 -15.57 48.53 -59.69
C PHE A 3 -15.82 49.90 -60.38
N LYS A 4 -16.88 50.60 -59.98
CA LYS A 4 -17.10 52.00 -60.40
C LYS A 4 -16.26 52.89 -59.49
N ARG A 5 -15.03 53.13 -59.97
CA ARG A 5 -13.98 53.90 -59.30
C ARG A 5 -14.41 55.35 -59.07
N PHE A 6 -14.16 55.80 -57.85
CA PHE A 6 -14.25 57.15 -57.31
C PHE A 6 -13.80 58.26 -58.30
N TYR A 7 -14.73 58.89 -59.02
CA TYR A 7 -14.45 60.05 -59.89
C TYR A 7 -15.16 61.34 -59.43
N TRP A 8 -15.71 61.37 -58.22
CA TRP A 8 -16.39 62.57 -57.67
C TRP A 8 -15.49 63.44 -56.77
N LEU A 9 -14.29 62.98 -56.40
CA LEU A 9 -13.33 63.74 -55.57
C LEU A 9 -12.52 64.80 -56.34
N GLN A 10 -12.54 64.79 -57.68
CA GLN A 10 -11.64 65.64 -58.47
C GLN A 10 -12.10 67.11 -58.62
N GLN A 11 -13.35 67.46 -58.26
CA GLN A 11 -13.88 68.84 -58.33
C GLN A 11 -13.88 69.60 -56.99
N LEU A 12 -13.40 68.97 -55.92
CA LEU A 12 -13.37 69.54 -54.57
C LEU A 12 -12.00 70.20 -54.30
N GLY A 13 -12.02 71.49 -53.88
CA GLY A 13 -10.82 72.27 -53.58
C GLY A 13 -9.99 71.68 -52.43
N ILE A 14 -8.69 71.99 -52.39
CA ILE A 14 -7.68 71.36 -51.50
C ILE A 14 -8.15 71.30 -50.03
N GLY A 15 -8.77 72.37 -49.51
CA GLY A 15 -9.27 72.42 -48.13
C GLY A 15 -10.39 71.42 -47.81
N SER A 16 -11.30 71.17 -48.76
CA SER A 16 -12.41 70.21 -48.56
C SER A 16 -11.93 68.76 -48.55
N ARG A 17 -10.91 68.42 -49.35
CA ARG A 17 -10.27 67.09 -49.32
C ARG A 17 -9.53 66.87 -48.00
N LEU A 18 -8.88 67.91 -47.47
CA LEU A 18 -8.18 67.84 -46.18
C LEU A 18 -9.17 67.65 -45.01
N PHE A 19 -10.28 68.37 -45.01
CA PHE A 19 -11.34 68.22 -44.01
C PHE A 19 -11.97 66.83 -44.05
N LEU A 20 -12.27 66.30 -45.24
CA LEU A 20 -12.86 64.97 -45.41
C LEU A 20 -11.89 63.87 -44.96
N ALA A 21 -10.58 64.04 -45.23
CA ALA A 21 -9.55 63.17 -44.68
C ALA A 21 -9.52 63.21 -43.14
N PHE A 22 -9.60 64.39 -42.53
CA PHE A 22 -9.65 64.53 -41.07
C PHE A 22 -10.86 63.86 -40.44
N VAL A 23 -12.05 64.02 -41.04
CA VAL A 23 -13.28 63.36 -40.58
C VAL A 23 -13.18 61.84 -40.73
N MET A 24 -12.64 61.34 -41.84
CA MET A 24 -12.41 59.90 -42.05
C MET A 24 -11.45 59.33 -41.02
N ILE A 25 -10.31 59.99 -40.77
CA ILE A 25 -9.34 59.55 -39.75
C ILE A 25 -10.00 59.55 -38.36
N SER A 26 -10.70 60.63 -38.00
CA SER A 26 -11.37 60.74 -36.69
C SER A 26 -12.46 59.67 -36.53
N SER A 27 -13.22 59.37 -37.58
CA SER A 27 -14.24 58.31 -37.57
C SER A 27 -13.62 56.93 -37.40
N ILE A 28 -12.48 56.66 -38.07
CA ILE A 28 -11.74 55.41 -37.90
C ILE A 28 -11.23 55.28 -36.46
N THR A 29 -10.72 56.36 -35.87
CA THR A 29 -10.27 56.38 -34.47
C THR A 29 -11.41 56.09 -33.49
N ILE A 30 -12.58 56.71 -33.69
CA ILE A 30 -13.76 56.50 -32.83
C ILE A 30 -14.25 55.06 -32.93
N VAL A 31 -14.39 54.53 -34.15
CA VAL A 31 -14.82 53.13 -34.37
C VAL A 31 -13.81 52.15 -33.80
N SER A 32 -12.51 52.39 -34.03
CA SER A 32 -11.44 51.55 -33.48
C SER A 32 -11.41 51.58 -31.95
N SER A 33 -11.62 52.75 -31.33
CA SER A 33 -11.70 52.90 -29.87
C SER A 33 -12.93 52.18 -29.30
N GLY A 34 -14.08 52.26 -29.96
CA GLY A 34 -15.29 51.52 -29.56
C GLY A 34 -15.11 50.00 -29.65
N LEU A 35 -14.52 49.51 -30.74
CA LEU A 35 -14.21 48.08 -30.94
C LEU A 35 -13.15 47.58 -29.95
N ALA A 36 -12.13 48.38 -29.66
CA ALA A 36 -11.12 48.07 -28.65
C ALA A 36 -11.74 47.98 -27.25
N THR A 37 -12.66 48.88 -26.91
CA THR A 37 -13.35 48.88 -25.61
C THR A 37 -14.24 47.65 -25.45
N ASN A 38 -15.00 47.27 -26.48
CA ASN A 38 -15.81 46.04 -26.45
C ASN A 38 -14.94 44.78 -26.33
N THR A 39 -13.81 44.74 -27.05
CA THR A 39 -12.85 43.63 -26.97
C THR A 39 -12.21 43.54 -25.59
N TYR A 40 -11.90 44.69 -24.97
CA TYR A 40 -11.38 44.75 -23.61
C TYR A 40 -12.39 44.27 -22.56
N LEU A 41 -13.67 44.65 -22.69
CA LEU A 41 -14.73 44.18 -21.81
C LEU A 41 -14.93 42.67 -21.91
N GLN A 42 -15.02 42.12 -23.12
CA GLN A 42 -15.11 40.67 -23.32
C GLN A 42 -13.89 39.91 -22.78
N LEU A 43 -12.69 40.47 -22.95
CA LEU A 43 -11.47 39.91 -22.38
C LEU A 43 -11.49 39.96 -20.84
N SER A 44 -11.95 41.07 -20.26
CA SER A 44 -12.08 41.23 -18.80
C SER A 44 -13.08 40.24 -18.21
N ASP A 45 -14.22 40.02 -18.88
CA ASP A 45 -15.24 39.07 -18.44
C ASP A 45 -14.71 37.64 -18.48
N ARG A 46 -13.99 37.27 -19.55
CA ARG A 46 -13.31 35.96 -19.64
C ARG A 46 -12.22 35.78 -18.58
N LEU A 47 -11.41 36.81 -18.32
CA LEU A 47 -10.40 36.79 -17.27
C LEU A 47 -11.02 36.73 -15.86
N MET A 48 -12.15 37.40 -15.65
CA MET A 48 -12.92 37.32 -14.39
C MET A 48 -13.49 35.92 -14.17
N LEU A 49 -14.03 35.28 -15.22
CA LEU A 49 -14.48 33.89 -15.20
C LEU A 49 -13.33 32.92 -14.88
N LEU A 50 -12.20 33.02 -15.59
CA LEU A 50 -10.98 32.24 -15.30
C LEU A 50 -10.51 32.41 -13.85
N LYS A 51 -10.51 33.66 -13.35
CA LYS A 51 -10.08 33.99 -11.99
C LYS A 51 -11.01 33.43 -10.91
N HIS A 52 -12.31 33.36 -11.16
CA HIS A 52 -13.30 32.91 -10.17
C HIS A 52 -13.64 31.42 -10.27
N GLN A 53 -13.50 30.81 -11.44
CA GLN A 53 -14.04 29.47 -11.71
C GLN A 53 -12.94 28.43 -11.93
N ASP A 54 -11.91 28.73 -12.73
CA ASP A 54 -10.95 27.72 -13.17
C ASP A 54 -9.67 27.68 -12.31
N ILE A 55 -9.17 28.83 -11.84
CA ILE A 55 -7.95 28.89 -11.01
C ILE A 55 -8.11 28.18 -9.65
N PRO A 56 -9.21 28.35 -8.90
CA PRO A 56 -9.41 27.62 -7.64
C PRO A 56 -9.52 26.10 -7.83
N GLY A 57 -10.14 25.64 -8.92
CA GLY A 57 -10.22 24.23 -9.27
C GLY A 57 -8.85 23.63 -9.59
N LEU A 58 -8.01 24.36 -10.32
CA LEU A 58 -6.65 23.94 -10.66
C LEU A 58 -5.74 23.86 -9.42
N ASP A 59 -5.82 24.83 -8.49
CA ASP A 59 -5.07 24.78 -7.22
C ASP A 59 -5.51 23.60 -6.35
N ALA A 60 -6.82 23.34 -6.27
CA ALA A 60 -7.35 22.20 -5.55
C ALA A 60 -6.90 20.87 -6.16
N ALA A 61 -6.93 20.73 -7.49
CA ALA A 61 -6.45 19.55 -8.20
C ALA A 61 -4.95 19.31 -7.97
N ALA A 62 -4.12 20.37 -8.01
CA ALA A 62 -2.70 20.29 -7.72
C ALA A 62 -2.44 19.81 -6.28
N ARG A 63 -3.12 20.40 -5.29
CA ARG A 63 -3.01 19.98 -3.88
C ARG A 63 -3.47 18.55 -3.67
N LEU A 64 -4.55 18.12 -4.30
CA LEU A 64 -5.04 16.75 -4.22
C LEU A 64 -4.03 15.75 -4.80
N ASN A 65 -3.37 16.10 -5.92
CA ASN A 65 -2.30 15.29 -6.51
C ASN A 65 -1.08 15.18 -5.57
N ASP A 66 -0.67 16.29 -4.94
CA ASP A 66 0.42 16.28 -3.96
C ASP A 66 0.10 15.37 -2.76
N LYS A 67 -1.14 15.41 -2.26
CA LYS A 67 -1.58 14.52 -1.18
C LYS A 67 -1.63 13.06 -1.62
N SER A 68 -2.12 12.78 -2.83
CA SER A 68 -2.08 11.44 -3.43
C SER A 68 -0.65 10.90 -3.49
N ARG A 69 0.31 11.69 -3.99
CA ARG A 69 1.74 11.33 -4.03
C ARG A 69 2.32 11.07 -2.64
N LEU A 70 1.98 11.90 -1.66
CA LEU A 70 2.38 11.71 -0.27
C LEU A 70 1.88 10.38 0.29
N ILE A 71 0.62 10.03 0.03
CA ILE A 71 0.04 8.76 0.48
C ILE A 71 0.76 7.58 -0.19
N VAL A 72 0.99 7.63 -1.51
CA VAL A 72 1.72 6.57 -2.23
C VAL A 72 3.13 6.37 -1.67
N ALA A 73 3.83 7.44 -1.33
CA ALA A 73 5.18 7.37 -0.77
C ALA A 73 5.21 6.89 0.69
N THR A 74 4.15 7.16 1.45
CA THR A 74 4.11 6.92 2.90
C THR A 74 3.45 5.58 3.26
N ALA A 75 2.45 5.11 2.51
CA ALA A 75 1.74 3.86 2.79
C ALA A 75 2.64 2.62 2.91
N PRO A 76 3.67 2.42 2.05
CA PRO A 76 4.59 1.29 2.21
C PRO A 76 5.36 1.31 3.54
N LEU A 77 5.59 2.49 4.12
CA LEU A 77 6.30 2.64 5.39
C LEU A 77 5.54 2.00 6.56
N ILE A 78 4.23 1.80 6.45
CA ILE A 78 3.47 1.06 7.48
C ILE A 78 4.02 -0.37 7.62
N VAL A 79 4.37 -1.00 6.51
CA VAL A 79 4.81 -2.41 6.46
C VAL A 79 6.31 -2.54 6.67
N THR A 80 7.10 -1.61 6.12
CA THR A 80 8.56 -1.71 6.08
C THR A 80 9.27 -1.02 7.25
N SER A 81 8.56 -0.25 8.09
CA SER A 81 9.19 0.42 9.22
C SER A 81 9.73 -0.57 10.26
N ASP A 82 11.00 -0.38 10.64
CA ASP A 82 11.67 -1.19 11.66
C ASP A 82 11.22 -0.89 13.10
N SER A 83 10.48 0.21 13.31
CA SER A 83 10.03 0.64 14.64
C SER A 83 8.55 1.03 14.66
N ASN A 84 7.91 0.78 15.80
CA ASN A 84 6.54 1.26 16.06
C ASN A 84 6.45 2.79 15.99
N VAL A 85 7.50 3.51 16.38
CA VAL A 85 7.51 4.97 16.34
C VAL A 85 7.43 5.47 14.90
N SER A 86 8.27 4.93 14.01
CA SER A 86 8.26 5.28 12.58
C SER A 86 6.93 4.90 11.91
N ARG A 87 6.36 3.74 12.26
CA ARG A 87 5.05 3.31 11.75
C ARG A 87 3.93 4.25 12.19
N ASN A 88 3.88 4.62 13.47
CA ASN A 88 2.86 5.54 13.99
C ASN A 88 2.99 6.92 13.32
N GLN A 89 4.21 7.42 13.13
CA GLN A 89 4.45 8.66 12.39
C GLN A 89 3.98 8.59 10.94
N ALA A 90 4.21 7.46 10.25
CA ALA A 90 3.71 7.22 8.91
C ALA A 90 2.17 7.22 8.90
N MET A 91 1.54 6.55 9.87
CA MET A 91 0.08 6.51 10.00
C MET A 91 -0.52 7.90 10.28
N ASP A 92 0.08 8.68 11.18
CA ASP A 92 -0.33 10.06 11.45
C ASP A 92 -0.25 10.93 10.20
N THR A 93 0.85 10.80 9.44
CA THR A 93 1.05 11.51 8.16
C THR A 93 -0.02 11.14 7.15
N LEU A 94 -0.38 9.86 7.03
CA LEU A 94 -1.42 9.36 6.13
C LEU A 94 -2.81 9.87 6.54
N ASN A 95 -3.13 9.82 7.83
CA ASN A 95 -4.41 10.31 8.36
C ASN A 95 -4.59 11.80 8.10
N ILE A 96 -3.54 12.61 8.29
CA ILE A 96 -3.56 14.04 7.98
C ILE A 96 -3.76 14.23 6.47
N ALA A 97 -3.03 13.52 5.62
CA ALA A 97 -3.13 13.66 4.17
C ALA A 97 -4.54 13.31 3.64
N ILE A 98 -5.14 12.23 4.15
CA ILE A 98 -6.49 11.78 3.78
C ILE A 98 -7.54 12.78 4.24
N LYS A 99 -7.42 13.31 5.47
CA LYS A 99 -8.34 14.32 5.99
C LYS A 99 -8.27 15.63 5.19
N ASP A 100 -7.07 16.03 4.80
CA ASP A 100 -6.86 17.19 3.92
C ASP A 100 -7.52 16.96 2.56
N MET A 101 -7.38 15.76 1.98
CA MET A 101 -8.03 15.40 0.72
C MET A 101 -9.56 15.43 0.82
N ASP A 102 -10.14 14.84 1.87
CA ASP A 102 -11.59 14.90 2.10
C ASP A 102 -12.08 16.36 2.19
N THR A 103 -11.32 17.21 2.89
CA THR A 103 -11.64 18.64 3.04
C THR A 103 -11.54 19.39 1.71
N LEU A 104 -10.48 19.16 0.93
CA LEU A 104 -10.29 19.76 -0.38
C LEU A 104 -11.42 19.36 -1.34
N MET A 105 -11.80 18.08 -1.36
CA MET A 105 -12.88 17.59 -2.21
C MET A 105 -14.23 18.20 -1.86
N ARG A 106 -14.58 18.32 -0.58
CA ARG A 106 -15.87 18.91 -0.13
C ARG A 106 -16.07 20.37 -0.57
N ASN A 107 -14.98 21.08 -0.83
CA ASN A 107 -15.02 22.48 -1.23
C ASN A 107 -15.09 22.68 -2.76
N LEU A 108 -15.05 21.59 -3.54
CA LEU A 108 -15.15 21.65 -5.00
C LEU A 108 -16.63 21.61 -5.46
N PRO A 109 -17.02 22.41 -6.47
CA PRO A 109 -18.40 22.47 -6.96
C PRO A 109 -18.86 21.16 -7.63
N ASP A 110 -17.94 20.39 -8.23
CA ASP A 110 -18.20 19.08 -8.87
C ASP A 110 -17.93 17.90 -7.90
N TYR A 111 -18.44 18.02 -6.69
CA TYR A 111 -18.31 17.00 -5.65
C TYR A 111 -19.07 15.72 -6.01
N ASN A 112 -18.36 14.68 -6.47
CA ASN A 112 -18.93 13.38 -6.83
C ASN A 112 -18.79 12.36 -5.68
N ARG A 113 -19.90 11.67 -5.35
CA ARG A 113 -19.98 10.57 -4.38
C ARG A 113 -18.91 9.49 -4.58
N TYR A 114 -18.53 9.23 -5.83
CA TYR A 114 -17.48 8.28 -6.18
C TYR A 114 -16.13 8.60 -5.51
N PHE A 115 -15.74 9.88 -5.41
CA PHE A 115 -14.49 10.27 -4.76
C PHE A 115 -14.49 10.01 -3.25
N LEU A 116 -15.63 10.22 -2.60
CA LEU A 116 -15.77 9.90 -1.17
C LEU A 116 -15.62 8.41 -0.91
N GLU A 117 -16.20 7.59 -1.77
CA GLU A 117 -16.08 6.14 -1.68
C GLU A 117 -14.62 5.73 -1.84
N LEU A 118 -13.88 6.31 -2.79
CA LEU A 118 -12.43 6.08 -2.94
C LEU A 118 -11.63 6.51 -1.71
N ILE A 119 -11.84 7.72 -1.18
CA ILE A 119 -11.13 8.21 0.02
C ILE A 119 -11.43 7.31 1.23
N THR A 120 -12.69 6.90 1.39
CA THR A 120 -13.10 5.99 2.47
C THR A 120 -12.46 4.61 2.31
N GLN A 121 -12.39 4.07 1.09
CA GLN A 121 -11.72 2.80 0.80
C GLN A 121 -10.21 2.87 1.08
N ILE A 122 -9.55 3.96 0.69
CA ILE A 122 -8.13 4.20 1.01
C ILE A 122 -7.93 4.20 2.53
N GLN A 123 -8.73 4.97 3.27
CA GLN A 123 -8.63 5.05 4.73
C GLN A 123 -8.84 3.69 5.40
N ASN A 124 -9.87 2.96 4.99
CA ASN A 124 -10.17 1.63 5.52
C ASN A 124 -9.02 0.65 5.24
N ASN A 125 -8.51 0.61 4.01
CA ASN A 125 -7.40 -0.28 3.65
C ASN A 125 -6.13 0.04 4.45
N LEU A 126 -5.80 1.32 4.66
CA LEU A 126 -4.63 1.69 5.46
C LEU A 126 -4.81 1.37 6.95
N THR A 127 -6.02 1.52 7.49
CA THR A 127 -6.34 1.15 8.87
C THR A 127 -6.20 -0.36 9.07
N LEU A 128 -6.76 -1.15 8.14
CA LEU A 128 -6.65 -2.62 8.16
C LEU A 128 -5.20 -3.08 7.96
N LEU A 129 -4.45 -2.38 7.11
CA LEU A 129 -3.02 -2.63 6.91
C LEU A 129 -2.24 -2.51 8.22
N ASP A 130 -2.42 -1.42 8.95
CA ASP A 130 -1.72 -1.18 10.22
C ASP A 130 -2.13 -2.18 11.31
N GLN A 131 -3.43 -2.47 11.44
CA GLN A 131 -3.92 -3.51 12.35
C GLN A 131 -3.32 -4.88 12.02
N SER A 132 -3.19 -5.22 10.73
CA SER A 132 -2.57 -6.46 10.30
C SER A 132 -1.08 -6.50 10.64
N VAL A 133 -0.36 -5.38 10.47
CA VAL A 133 1.06 -5.28 10.86
C VAL A 133 1.23 -5.43 12.37
N GLU A 134 0.42 -4.76 13.18
CA GLU A 134 0.44 -4.89 14.65
C GLU A 134 0.19 -6.34 15.09
N ARG A 135 -0.82 -6.99 14.47
CA ARG A 135 -1.12 -8.39 14.75
C ARG A 135 0.07 -9.28 14.38
N ARG A 136 0.69 -9.06 13.21
CA ARG A 136 1.86 -9.83 12.75
C ARG A 136 3.02 -9.70 13.74
N GLU A 137 3.28 -8.52 14.29
CA GLU A 137 4.32 -8.32 15.31
C GLU A 137 4.03 -9.13 16.59
N VAL A 138 2.78 -9.19 17.04
CA VAL A 138 2.38 -10.03 18.17
C VAL A 138 2.61 -11.52 17.86
N ILE A 139 2.22 -11.96 16.66
CA ILE A 139 2.40 -13.35 16.22
C ILE A 139 3.88 -13.72 16.12
N ARG A 140 4.74 -12.85 15.54
CA ARG A 140 6.19 -13.05 15.49
C ARG A 140 6.83 -13.22 16.86
N ARG A 141 6.40 -12.43 17.84
CA ARG A 141 6.88 -12.58 19.23
C ARG A 141 6.47 -13.92 19.83
N LYS A 142 5.21 -14.34 19.63
CA LYS A 142 4.73 -15.66 20.07
C LYS A 142 5.47 -16.79 19.39
N LEU A 143 5.74 -16.69 18.09
CA LEU A 143 6.48 -17.69 17.33
C LEU A 143 7.92 -17.82 17.82
N THR A 144 8.58 -16.69 18.06
CA THR A 144 9.93 -16.65 18.65
C THR A 144 9.94 -17.29 20.04
N GLN A 145 8.94 -16.98 20.87
CA GLN A 145 8.81 -17.58 22.21
C GLN A 145 8.59 -19.09 22.12
N GLN A 146 7.71 -19.55 21.22
CA GLN A 146 7.44 -20.97 21.04
C GLN A 146 8.69 -21.72 20.57
N SER A 147 9.45 -21.16 19.63
CA SER A 147 10.72 -21.74 19.16
C SER A 147 11.76 -21.84 20.28
N ARG A 148 11.89 -20.77 21.10
CA ARG A 148 12.77 -20.75 22.29
C ARG A 148 12.40 -21.78 23.34
N LEU A 149 11.15 -22.26 23.38
CA LEU A 149 10.71 -23.32 24.28
C LEU A 149 10.95 -24.70 23.68
N ILE A 150 10.53 -24.93 22.42
CA ILE A 150 10.59 -26.25 21.79
C ILE A 150 12.05 -26.70 21.57
N PHE A 151 12.91 -25.83 21.05
CA PHE A 151 14.26 -26.22 20.63
C PHE A 151 15.12 -26.75 21.79
N PRO A 152 15.20 -26.08 22.97
CA PRO A 152 15.96 -26.61 24.10
C PRO A 152 15.43 -27.94 24.62
N LEU A 153 14.11 -28.18 24.55
CA LEU A 153 13.52 -29.44 24.99
C LEU A 153 13.97 -30.62 24.10
N PHE A 154 14.04 -30.41 22.78
CA PHE A 154 14.61 -31.40 21.87
C PHE A 154 16.11 -31.62 22.14
N GLN A 155 16.89 -30.55 22.33
CA GLN A 155 18.32 -30.67 22.60
C GLN A 155 18.59 -31.45 23.90
N ASP A 156 17.91 -31.11 25.00
CA ASP A 156 18.03 -31.81 26.27
C ASP A 156 17.62 -33.29 26.15
N LEU A 157 16.55 -33.59 25.42
CA LEU A 157 16.10 -34.95 25.17
C LEU A 157 17.16 -35.74 24.38
N ILE A 158 17.72 -35.17 23.32
CA ILE A 158 18.77 -35.81 22.52
C ILE A 158 20.02 -36.09 23.38
N ILE A 159 20.45 -35.13 24.21
CA ILE A 159 21.58 -35.31 25.14
C ILE A 159 21.30 -36.46 26.12
N LYS A 160 20.08 -36.54 26.66
CA LYS A 160 19.66 -37.61 27.57
C LYS A 160 19.60 -38.97 26.89
N LEU A 161 19.23 -39.04 25.62
CA LEU A 161 19.24 -40.28 24.82
C LEU A 161 20.66 -40.75 24.51
N LYS A 162 21.59 -39.84 24.22
CA LYS A 162 23.01 -40.15 24.00
C LYS A 162 23.73 -40.77 25.21
N ARG A 163 23.18 -40.59 26.42
CA ARG A 163 23.73 -41.19 27.66
C ARG A 163 23.23 -42.61 27.93
N LEU A 164 22.26 -43.10 27.15
CA LEU A 164 21.77 -44.47 27.27
C LEU A 164 22.76 -45.44 26.58
N GLU A 165 22.55 -46.73 26.77
CA GLU A 165 23.25 -47.76 26.00
C GLU A 165 22.96 -47.57 24.51
N GLN A 166 24.02 -47.34 23.74
CA GLN A 166 23.92 -47.05 22.31
C GLN A 166 23.72 -48.34 21.53
N THR A 167 22.67 -48.35 20.71
CA THR A 167 22.39 -49.42 19.75
C THR A 167 22.12 -48.80 18.38
N PRO A 168 22.38 -49.49 17.26
CA PRO A 168 22.17 -48.90 15.94
C PRO A 168 20.76 -48.31 15.73
N PRO A 169 19.66 -48.95 16.21
CA PRO A 169 18.32 -48.35 16.14
C PRO A 169 18.15 -47.06 16.97
N LEU A 170 18.83 -46.94 18.13
CA LEU A 170 18.79 -45.73 18.95
C LEU A 170 19.57 -44.58 18.29
N GLU A 171 20.75 -44.87 17.73
CA GLU A 171 21.55 -43.91 16.98
C GLU A 171 20.76 -43.34 15.79
N GLU A 172 20.04 -44.20 15.08
CA GLU A 172 19.17 -43.78 13.98
C GLU A 172 18.06 -42.83 14.46
N VAL A 173 17.39 -43.13 15.58
CA VAL A 173 16.40 -42.21 16.18
C VAL A 173 17.05 -40.88 16.56
N ILE A 174 18.23 -40.90 17.18
CA ILE A 174 18.96 -39.67 17.55
C ILE A 174 19.27 -38.81 16.30
N HIS A 175 19.69 -39.41 15.19
CA HIS A 175 19.91 -38.69 13.93
C HIS A 175 18.62 -38.07 13.37
N HIS A 176 17.51 -38.82 13.40
CA HIS A 176 16.20 -38.28 13.00
C HIS A 176 15.81 -37.09 13.88
N LEU A 177 16.06 -37.14 15.20
CA LEU A 177 15.75 -36.04 16.10
C LEU A 177 16.61 -34.80 15.87
N TYR A 178 17.88 -34.95 15.49
CA TYR A 178 18.70 -33.80 15.07
C TYR A 178 18.15 -33.12 13.82
N TYR A 179 17.80 -33.92 12.81
CA TYR A 179 17.22 -33.38 11.58
C TYR A 179 15.85 -32.75 11.83
N PHE A 180 15.03 -33.37 12.70
CA PHE A 180 13.74 -32.84 13.15
C PHE A 180 13.89 -31.48 13.83
N ALA A 181 14.87 -31.34 14.74
CA ALA A 181 15.16 -30.07 15.41
C ALA A 181 15.60 -28.98 14.41
N GLY A 182 16.40 -29.34 13.41
CA GLY A 182 16.77 -28.41 12.33
C GLY A 182 15.58 -27.96 11.48
N LEU A 183 14.63 -28.86 11.19
CA LEU A 183 13.39 -28.49 10.52
C LEU A 183 12.52 -27.54 11.36
N ILE A 184 12.42 -27.76 12.68
CA ILE A 184 11.72 -26.84 13.58
C ILE A 184 12.34 -25.44 13.52
N GLU A 185 13.67 -25.36 13.54
CA GLU A 185 14.40 -24.08 13.43
C GLU A 185 14.14 -23.40 12.08
N LYS A 186 14.07 -24.17 10.99
CA LYS A 186 13.74 -23.67 9.65
C LYS A 186 12.35 -23.01 9.59
N VAL A 187 11.36 -23.47 10.37
CA VAL A 187 9.96 -22.98 10.29
C VAL A 187 9.86 -21.45 10.38
N SER A 188 10.72 -20.78 11.17
CA SER A 188 10.69 -19.31 11.26
C SER A 188 10.94 -18.62 9.92
N ASN A 189 11.70 -19.27 9.03
CA ASN A 189 12.15 -18.77 7.75
C ASN A 189 11.28 -19.22 6.57
N ASP A 190 10.26 -20.06 6.79
CA ASP A 190 9.33 -20.45 5.72
C ASP A 190 8.58 -19.21 5.25
N ALA A 191 8.69 -18.89 3.97
CA ALA A 191 8.19 -17.63 3.40
C ALA A 191 6.86 -17.78 2.66
N SER A 192 6.37 -19.02 2.49
CA SER A 192 5.12 -19.30 1.80
C SER A 192 4.37 -20.48 2.43
N PHE A 193 3.06 -20.56 2.16
CA PHE A 193 2.23 -21.68 2.60
C PHE A 193 2.73 -23.02 2.05
N ASN A 194 3.27 -23.03 0.83
CA ASN A 194 3.82 -24.24 0.21
C ASN A 194 5.07 -24.73 0.95
N GLU A 195 5.97 -23.80 1.31
CA GLU A 195 7.16 -24.15 2.09
C GLU A 195 6.78 -24.64 3.48
N LEU A 196 5.83 -23.96 4.13
CA LEU A 196 5.34 -24.34 5.45
C LEU A 196 4.73 -25.74 5.44
N ASP A 197 3.82 -26.02 4.49
CA ASP A 197 3.16 -27.32 4.37
C ASP A 197 4.19 -28.43 4.09
N TYR A 198 5.16 -28.18 3.20
CA TYR A 198 6.24 -29.13 2.93
C TYR A 198 7.08 -29.43 4.18
N THR A 199 7.47 -28.40 4.94
CA THR A 199 8.23 -28.57 6.18
C THR A 199 7.45 -29.43 7.18
N PHE A 200 6.15 -29.17 7.36
CA PHE A 200 5.34 -29.88 8.34
C PHE A 200 4.94 -31.29 7.89
N LEU A 201 4.73 -31.52 6.59
CA LEU A 201 4.57 -32.87 6.05
C LEU A 201 5.80 -33.74 6.38
N ARG A 202 7.00 -33.16 6.28
CA ARG A 202 8.25 -33.85 6.60
C ARG A 202 8.41 -34.09 8.10
N LEU A 203 8.13 -33.08 8.93
CA LEU A 203 8.09 -33.23 10.39
C LEU A 203 7.13 -34.36 10.79
N GLU A 204 5.90 -34.35 10.30
CA GLU A 204 4.91 -35.37 10.63
C GLU A 204 5.31 -36.78 10.16
N SER A 205 5.91 -36.91 8.98
CA SER A 205 6.44 -38.20 8.51
C SER A 205 7.50 -38.74 9.48
N MET A 206 8.48 -37.92 9.82
CA MET A 206 9.56 -38.30 10.73
C MET A 206 9.05 -38.59 12.15
N ALA A 207 8.08 -37.80 12.63
CA ALA A 207 7.43 -38.05 13.91
C ALA A 207 6.77 -39.43 13.94
N ARG A 208 6.07 -39.81 12.87
CA ARG A 208 5.47 -41.16 12.75
C ARG A 208 6.54 -42.24 12.74
N GLU A 209 7.61 -42.08 11.97
CA GLU A 209 8.71 -43.05 11.90
C GLU A 209 9.38 -43.25 13.27
N VAL A 210 9.67 -42.16 14.00
CA VAL A 210 10.22 -42.24 15.36
C VAL A 210 9.24 -42.93 16.31
N LYS A 211 7.95 -42.56 16.27
CA LYS A 211 6.91 -43.16 17.12
C LYS A 211 6.75 -44.66 16.90
N VAL A 212 6.81 -45.12 15.65
CA VAL A 212 6.76 -46.55 15.31
C VAL A 212 7.95 -47.32 15.89
N ARG A 213 9.13 -46.68 16.00
CA ARG A 213 10.35 -47.31 16.52
C ARG A 213 10.46 -47.31 18.04
N LEU A 214 9.83 -46.35 18.72
CA LEU A 214 9.92 -46.19 20.17
C LEU A 214 9.57 -47.44 21.02
N PRO A 215 8.57 -48.27 20.66
CA PRO A 215 8.27 -49.50 21.41
C PRO A 215 9.41 -50.51 21.41
N TYR A 216 10.25 -50.51 20.38
CA TYR A 216 11.36 -51.44 20.19
C TYR A 216 12.68 -50.97 20.82
N LEU A 217 12.65 -49.86 21.56
CA LEU A 217 13.80 -49.28 22.26
C LEU A 217 13.61 -49.36 23.78
N PRO A 218 13.76 -50.56 24.39
CA PRO A 218 13.49 -50.78 25.81
C PRO A 218 14.41 -49.97 26.73
N GLN A 219 15.60 -49.58 26.25
CA GLN A 219 16.54 -48.72 26.98
C GLN A 219 16.01 -47.29 27.20
N ILE A 220 14.98 -46.86 26.46
CA ILE A 220 14.34 -45.55 26.67
C ILE A 220 13.23 -45.69 27.74
N PRO A 221 13.37 -45.00 28.90
CA PRO A 221 12.34 -45.01 29.94
C PRO A 221 10.98 -44.55 29.40
N SER A 222 9.89 -45.14 29.91
CA SER A 222 8.51 -44.82 29.49
C SER A 222 8.20 -43.32 29.59
N ALA A 223 8.62 -42.65 30.66
CA ALA A 223 8.46 -41.20 30.84
C ALA A 223 9.13 -40.39 29.71
N ARG A 224 10.32 -40.82 29.23
CA ARG A 224 11.01 -40.16 28.11
C ARG A 224 10.33 -40.44 26.77
N ARG A 225 9.78 -41.64 26.58
CA ARG A 225 8.98 -41.97 25.38
C ARG A 225 7.73 -41.11 25.30
N GLN A 226 7.05 -40.90 26.43
CA GLN A 226 5.89 -40.01 26.50
C GLN A 226 6.26 -38.56 26.21
N LEU A 227 7.33 -38.04 26.84
CA LEU A 227 7.81 -36.68 26.57
C LEU A 227 8.17 -36.50 25.09
N LEU A 228 8.89 -37.46 24.49
CA LEU A 228 9.22 -37.41 23.08
C LEU A 228 7.97 -37.41 22.21
N SER A 229 7.01 -38.29 22.47
CA SER A 229 5.75 -38.31 21.72
C SER A 229 5.03 -36.96 21.79
N GLN A 230 4.95 -36.36 22.98
CA GLN A 230 4.34 -35.04 23.18
C GLN A 230 5.06 -33.96 22.38
N LEU A 231 6.40 -33.92 22.41
CA LEU A 231 7.17 -32.96 21.63
C LEU A 231 6.97 -33.14 20.12
N LEU A 232 6.93 -34.39 19.63
CA LEU A 232 6.64 -34.68 18.23
C LEU A 232 5.23 -34.22 17.83
N ASP A 233 4.23 -34.40 18.71
CA ASP A 233 2.86 -33.92 18.47
C ASP A 233 2.75 -32.39 18.47
N MET A 234 3.47 -31.72 19.37
CA MET A 234 3.56 -30.25 19.41
C MET A 234 4.22 -29.65 18.15
N SER A 235 4.96 -30.44 17.40
CA SER A 235 5.62 -30.05 16.13
C SER A 235 4.86 -30.54 14.89
N SER A 236 3.58 -30.89 15.02
CA SER A 236 2.67 -31.18 13.90
C SER A 236 1.89 -29.94 13.45
N ARG A 237 1.06 -30.08 12.41
CA ARG A 237 0.12 -29.03 11.98
C ARG A 237 -0.96 -28.68 13.01
N GLN A 238 -1.18 -29.53 14.00
CA GLN A 238 -2.05 -29.22 15.14
C GLN A 238 -1.32 -28.43 16.23
N GLY A 239 0.00 -28.32 16.11
CA GLY A 239 0.87 -27.65 17.06
C GLY A 239 0.85 -26.12 16.93
N GLN A 240 1.15 -25.46 18.05
CA GLN A 240 1.16 -23.99 18.12
C GLN A 240 2.17 -23.36 17.14
N LEU A 241 3.28 -24.04 16.85
CA LEU A 241 4.29 -23.52 15.94
C LEU A 241 3.75 -23.37 14.51
N PHE A 242 3.00 -24.36 14.03
CA PHE A 242 2.34 -24.30 12.72
C PHE A 242 1.30 -23.18 12.68
N LEU A 243 0.36 -23.18 13.63
CA LEU A 243 -0.75 -22.23 13.67
C LEU A 243 -0.26 -20.77 13.70
N LEU A 244 0.80 -20.49 14.48
CA LEU A 244 1.38 -19.15 14.52
C LEU A 244 2.05 -18.78 13.20
N LYS A 245 2.74 -19.72 12.55
CA LYS A 245 3.43 -19.44 11.29
C LYS A 245 2.45 -19.28 10.12
N ASP A 246 1.40 -20.08 10.11
CA ASP A 246 0.29 -20.00 9.16
C ASP A 246 -0.42 -18.64 9.26
N GLU A 247 -0.73 -18.19 10.49
CA GLU A 247 -1.30 -16.87 10.73
C GLU A 247 -0.34 -15.74 10.33
N GLU A 248 0.98 -15.88 10.57
CA GLU A 248 1.96 -14.89 10.11
C GLU A 248 1.95 -14.74 8.58
N LEU A 249 1.89 -15.87 7.85
CA LEU A 249 1.84 -15.87 6.40
C LEU A 249 0.55 -15.24 5.88
N ASP A 250 -0.60 -15.58 6.45
CA ASP A 250 -1.89 -14.98 6.09
C ASP A 250 -1.86 -13.46 6.25
N LEU A 251 -1.33 -12.96 7.38
CA LEU A 251 -1.18 -11.53 7.63
C LEU A 251 -0.27 -10.85 6.59
N LEU A 252 0.80 -11.51 6.15
CA LEU A 252 1.66 -10.98 5.08
C LEU A 252 0.89 -10.84 3.76
N TYR A 253 0.08 -11.83 3.37
CA TYR A 253 -0.77 -11.74 2.18
C TYR A 253 -1.81 -10.62 2.32
N GLN A 254 -2.47 -10.51 3.47
CA GLN A 254 -3.42 -9.43 3.74
C GLN A 254 -2.76 -8.06 3.60
N GLN A 255 -1.54 -7.88 4.13
CA GLN A 255 -0.80 -6.62 4.04
C GLN A 255 -0.48 -6.25 2.59
N SER A 256 -0.02 -7.22 1.78
CA SER A 256 0.18 -7.01 0.34
C SER A 256 -1.11 -6.60 -0.35
N PHE A 257 -2.22 -7.27 -0.06
CA PHE A 257 -3.54 -6.96 -0.64
C PHE A 257 -4.03 -5.55 -0.28
N PHE A 258 -3.96 -5.15 1.01
CA PHE A 258 -4.38 -3.82 1.43
C PHE A 258 -3.51 -2.72 0.85
N LEU A 259 -2.19 -2.95 0.77
CA LEU A 259 -1.26 -1.99 0.18
C LEU A 259 -1.55 -1.81 -1.32
N GLU A 260 -1.71 -2.92 -2.06
CA GLU A 260 -2.00 -2.89 -3.49
C GLU A 260 -3.33 -2.19 -3.78
N ASN A 261 -4.41 -2.55 -3.08
CA ASN A 261 -5.71 -1.91 -3.26
C ASN A 261 -5.67 -0.42 -2.92
N SER A 262 -4.99 -0.06 -1.84
CA SER A 262 -4.80 1.35 -1.48
C SER A 262 -4.10 2.10 -2.62
N GLN A 263 -3.00 1.56 -3.16
CA GLN A 263 -2.29 2.15 -4.30
C GLN A 263 -3.17 2.28 -5.55
N GLN A 264 -3.96 1.25 -5.88
CA GLN A 264 -4.88 1.29 -7.02
C GLN A 264 -5.94 2.38 -6.84
N HIS A 265 -6.57 2.49 -5.68
CA HIS A 265 -7.56 3.55 -5.41
C HIS A 265 -6.94 4.95 -5.44
N ILE A 266 -5.71 5.12 -4.95
CA ILE A 266 -5.01 6.41 -4.99
C ILE A 266 -4.67 6.80 -6.44
N GLN A 267 -4.27 5.84 -7.27
CA GLN A 267 -4.04 6.07 -8.70
C GLN A 267 -5.33 6.42 -9.44
N GLN A 268 -6.43 5.72 -9.17
CA GLN A 268 -7.75 6.04 -9.72
C GLN A 268 -8.18 7.46 -9.33
N LEU A 269 -7.98 7.83 -8.07
CA LEU A 269 -8.26 9.16 -7.58
C LEU A 269 -7.43 10.21 -8.33
N ALA A 270 -6.12 10.00 -8.45
CA ALA A 270 -5.23 10.91 -9.17
C ALA A 270 -5.59 11.04 -10.65
N ALA A 271 -5.99 9.96 -11.31
CA ALA A 271 -6.42 9.99 -12.71
C ALA A 271 -7.69 10.84 -12.89
N GLN A 272 -8.65 10.71 -11.98
CA GLN A 272 -9.90 11.45 -12.02
C GLN A 272 -9.73 12.95 -11.71
N ILE A 273 -8.76 13.31 -10.87
CA ILE A 273 -8.43 14.72 -10.57
C ILE A 273 -7.82 15.44 -11.79
N ASN A 274 -7.18 14.69 -12.71
CA ASN A 274 -6.52 15.25 -13.90
C ASN A 274 -7.43 15.27 -15.15
N GLN A 275 -8.68 14.79 -15.06
CA GLN A 275 -9.69 14.84 -16.12
C GLN A 275 -10.51 16.11 -16.01
#